data_AF-A0A554LXS7-F1
#
_entry.id   AF-A0A554LXS7-F1
#
_cell.length_a   1.000
_cell.length_b   1.000
_cell.length_c   1.000
_cell.angle_alpha   90.00
_cell.angle_beta   90.00
_cell.angle_gamma   90.00
#
_symmetry.space_group_name_H-M   'P 1'
#
loop_
_entity.id
_entity.type
_entity.pdbx_description
1 polymer ?
#
loop_
_entity_poly.entity_id
_entity_poly.type
_entity_poly.pdbx_seq_one_letter_code
_entity_poly.pdbx_strand_id
1 'polypeptide(L)'
;MSLQPDPQKDANKDVKNFLDKKAREREEVKRRREKKQVERDASRGLNEEGVRTGIAKDEKFAEEHEKRLREFKVQEDQRKKEIAEHQRRKKAEDERILEHKKAEKEEHKQHDLYMKDMHRASVLKMRVVARQKKSEDTERELRAAADAEAYHAKQEAEKSEHRRLHIIEEDARKKRGEIDMRERMEKAEVEEDARRKRTHVDSEERTAIQFMEQGLNQVRMQIRSLPPPMQRSEEMRLAAEERTRRSKLEGDFQRRRTQVEVDLRKEVSVIAQRAKRDRDAVTSSERQEKARAEDAMRQKKNVADLTAKNKHHDAAEIAEEILHDINTGEEIK
;
A
#
# COMPACT_ATOMS: atom_id res chain seq x y z
N MET A 1 -193.12 61.93 -6.23
CA MET A 1 -192.04 62.55 -5.43
C MET A 1 -190.72 62.16 -6.09
N SER A 2 -189.74 63.04 -6.36
CA SER A 2 -189.66 64.50 -6.19
C SER A 2 -188.44 65.06 -6.97
N LEU A 3 -188.69 65.97 -7.92
CA LEU A 3 -187.86 67.06 -8.49
C LEU A 3 -186.38 66.84 -8.92
N GLN A 4 -186.09 67.20 -10.18
CA GLN A 4 -184.77 67.25 -10.87
C GLN A 4 -183.97 68.52 -10.50
N PRO A 5 -182.61 68.56 -10.59
CA PRO A 5 -181.86 68.97 -11.81
C PRO A 5 -180.46 68.28 -11.97
N ASP A 6 -179.54 68.51 -12.93
CA ASP A 6 -179.55 69.10 -14.30
C ASP A 6 -178.36 68.52 -15.13
N PRO A 7 -178.42 68.40 -16.48
CA PRO A 7 -177.56 67.46 -17.22
C PRO A 7 -176.34 68.09 -17.97
N GLN A 8 -175.58 69.01 -17.36
CA GLN A 8 -174.59 69.79 -18.14
C GLN A 8 -173.21 70.09 -17.52
N LYS A 9 -172.80 69.47 -16.39
CA LYS A 9 -171.49 69.74 -15.76
C LYS A 9 -170.46 68.61 -15.73
N ASP A 10 -170.85 67.34 -15.90
CA ASP A 10 -169.89 66.23 -15.73
C ASP A 10 -169.13 65.82 -17.00
N ALA A 11 -169.68 66.08 -18.20
CA ALA A 11 -169.03 65.75 -19.47
C ALA A 11 -167.62 66.39 -19.65
N ASN A 12 -167.36 67.53 -19.00
CA ASN A 12 -166.07 68.23 -19.10
C ASN A 12 -164.96 67.68 -18.18
N LYS A 13 -165.28 66.82 -17.19
CA LYS A 13 -164.25 66.17 -16.36
C LYS A 13 -163.62 64.97 -17.06
N ASP A 14 -164.43 64.14 -17.71
CA ASP A 14 -163.95 62.90 -18.32
C ASP A 14 -163.08 63.14 -19.56
N VAL A 15 -163.41 64.15 -20.38
CA VAL A 15 -162.55 64.56 -21.51
C VAL A 15 -161.17 65.01 -21.04
N LYS A 16 -161.09 65.75 -19.92
CA LYS A 16 -159.82 66.27 -19.38
C LYS A 16 -158.94 65.13 -18.83
N ASN A 17 -159.55 64.20 -18.09
CA ASN A 17 -158.86 63.00 -17.58
C ASN A 17 -158.37 62.09 -18.71
N PHE A 18 -159.09 61.99 -19.84
CA PHE A 18 -158.66 61.18 -20.99
C PHE A 18 -157.44 61.77 -21.71
N LEU A 19 -157.40 63.10 -21.87
CA LEU A 19 -156.28 63.81 -22.52
C LEU A 19 -154.98 63.70 -21.70
N ASP A 20 -155.03 63.89 -20.38
CA ASP A 20 -153.85 63.72 -19.51
C ASP A 20 -153.33 62.28 -19.51
N LYS A 21 -154.22 61.28 -19.59
CA LYS A 21 -153.82 59.87 -19.70
C LYS A 21 -153.07 59.61 -21.02
N LYS A 22 -153.55 60.18 -22.14
CA LYS A 22 -152.88 60.09 -23.45
C LYS A 22 -151.58 60.89 -23.54
N ALA A 23 -151.42 61.96 -22.75
CA ALA A 23 -150.15 62.68 -22.65
C ALA A 23 -149.08 61.82 -21.94
N ARG A 24 -149.43 61.19 -20.81
CA ARG A 24 -148.51 60.31 -20.05
C ARG A 24 -148.10 59.07 -20.85
N GLU A 25 -149.02 58.43 -21.55
CA GLU A 25 -148.70 57.30 -22.46
C GLU A 25 -147.69 57.71 -23.56
N ARG A 26 -147.76 58.95 -24.09
CA ARG A 26 -146.83 59.42 -25.12
C ARG A 26 -145.42 59.66 -24.58
N GLU A 27 -145.26 60.21 -23.38
CA GLU A 27 -143.94 60.32 -22.75
C GLU A 27 -143.33 58.95 -22.42
N GLU A 28 -144.14 58.02 -21.93
CA GLU A 28 -143.67 56.69 -21.53
C GLU A 28 -143.20 55.87 -22.74
N VAL A 29 -143.89 55.98 -23.89
CA VAL A 29 -143.43 55.40 -25.17
C VAL A 29 -142.17 56.08 -25.70
N LYS A 30 -141.98 57.39 -25.47
CA LYS A 30 -140.76 58.11 -25.87
C LYS A 30 -139.55 57.63 -25.08
N ARG A 31 -139.66 57.55 -23.75
CA ARG A 31 -138.63 56.97 -22.85
C ARG A 31 -138.32 55.51 -23.17
N ARG A 32 -139.30 54.71 -23.60
CA ARG A 32 -139.09 53.32 -24.04
C ARG A 32 -138.39 53.18 -25.38
N ARG A 33 -138.46 54.18 -26.28
CA ARG A 33 -137.70 54.19 -27.55
C ARG A 33 -136.24 54.59 -27.33
N GLU A 34 -135.98 55.62 -26.52
CA GLU A 34 -134.61 56.07 -26.22
C GLU A 34 -133.78 54.98 -25.51
N LYS A 35 -134.35 54.29 -24.50
CA LYS A 35 -133.66 53.16 -23.85
C LYS A 35 -133.33 52.00 -24.82
N LYS A 36 -134.18 51.73 -25.81
CA LYS A 36 -133.96 50.66 -26.81
C LYS A 36 -132.96 51.01 -27.91
N GLN A 37 -132.54 52.27 -28.01
CA GLN A 37 -131.51 52.70 -28.94
C GLN A 37 -130.12 52.60 -28.30
N VAL A 38 -129.97 53.04 -27.05
CA VAL A 38 -128.72 52.93 -26.28
C VAL A 38 -128.26 51.47 -26.10
N GLU A 39 -129.18 50.53 -25.83
CA GLU A 39 -128.84 49.10 -25.75
C GLU A 39 -128.47 48.46 -27.10
N ARG A 40 -128.81 49.06 -28.24
CA ARG A 40 -128.44 48.50 -29.57
C ARG A 40 -127.07 48.93 -30.04
N ASP A 41 -126.63 50.14 -29.71
CA ASP A 41 -125.32 50.63 -30.12
C ASP A 41 -124.19 50.10 -29.21
N ALA A 42 -124.49 49.82 -27.93
CA ALA A 42 -123.55 49.14 -27.01
C ALA A 42 -123.28 47.66 -27.38
N SER A 43 -124.21 46.98 -28.06
CA SER A 43 -124.07 45.55 -28.42
C SER A 43 -123.60 45.29 -29.85
N ARG A 44 -123.27 46.32 -30.63
CA ARG A 44 -122.68 46.17 -31.98
C ARG A 44 -121.17 46.46 -32.06
N GLY A 45 -120.60 47.17 -31.08
CA GLY A 45 -119.15 47.43 -31.04
C GLY A 45 -118.28 46.27 -30.54
N LEU A 46 -118.86 45.23 -29.92
CA LEU A 46 -118.10 44.19 -29.20
C LEU A 46 -118.07 42.81 -29.88
N ASN A 47 -118.66 42.65 -31.07
CA ASN A 47 -118.77 41.35 -31.76
C ASN A 47 -118.14 41.29 -33.17
N GLU A 48 -117.41 42.33 -33.62
CA GLU A 48 -116.71 42.29 -34.93
C GLU A 48 -115.17 42.36 -34.85
N GLU A 49 -114.56 42.76 -33.72
CA GLU A 49 -113.08 42.68 -33.53
C GLU A 49 -112.58 41.32 -33.01
N GLY A 50 -113.46 40.49 -32.43
CA GLY A 50 -113.10 39.20 -31.82
C GLY A 50 -112.78 38.07 -32.81
N VAL A 51 -113.19 38.19 -34.09
CA VAL A 51 -113.11 37.08 -35.07
C VAL A 51 -111.98 37.28 -36.11
N ARG A 52 -111.48 38.50 -36.30
CA ARG A 52 -110.34 38.78 -37.20
C ARG A 52 -108.97 38.84 -36.52
N THR A 53 -108.92 38.80 -35.18
CA THR A 53 -107.66 38.87 -34.41
C THR A 53 -107.15 37.54 -33.86
N GLY A 54 -107.96 36.46 -33.94
CA GLY A 54 -107.55 35.11 -33.54
C GLY A 54 -106.66 34.41 -34.58
N ILE A 55 -107.10 34.36 -35.84
CA ILE A 55 -106.45 33.55 -36.90
C ILE A 55 -105.02 34.06 -37.22
N ALA A 56 -104.79 35.38 -37.17
CA ALA A 56 -103.47 35.96 -37.46
C ALA A 56 -102.44 35.89 -36.30
N LYS A 57 -102.84 35.39 -35.12
CA LYS A 57 -101.93 35.19 -33.97
C LYS A 57 -101.40 33.75 -33.89
N ASP A 58 -102.21 32.76 -34.24
CA ASP A 58 -101.81 31.36 -34.16
C ASP A 58 -100.78 30.98 -35.25
N GLU A 59 -100.90 31.51 -36.47
CA GLU A 59 -99.90 31.27 -37.53
C GLU A 59 -98.51 31.85 -37.18
N LYS A 60 -98.46 33.06 -36.59
CA LYS A 60 -97.19 33.67 -36.17
C LYS A 60 -96.57 32.97 -34.96
N PHE A 61 -97.39 32.46 -34.03
CA PHE A 61 -96.88 31.70 -32.89
C PHE A 61 -96.30 30.35 -33.33
N ALA A 62 -96.89 29.70 -34.34
CA ALA A 62 -96.35 28.49 -34.95
C ALA A 62 -94.99 28.73 -35.65
N GLU A 63 -94.87 29.79 -36.46
CA GLU A 63 -93.60 30.11 -37.15
C GLU A 63 -92.47 30.51 -36.18
N GLU A 64 -92.76 31.29 -35.13
CA GLU A 64 -91.74 31.65 -34.13
C GLU A 64 -91.32 30.44 -33.28
N HIS A 65 -92.26 29.54 -32.97
CA HIS A 65 -91.95 28.31 -32.23
C HIS A 65 -91.11 27.33 -33.06
N GLU A 66 -91.42 27.16 -34.35
CA GLU A 66 -90.58 26.39 -35.29
C GLU A 66 -89.17 26.99 -35.44
N LYS A 67 -89.05 28.32 -35.60
CA LYS A 67 -87.74 28.99 -35.68
C LYS A 67 -86.94 28.80 -34.39
N ARG A 68 -87.54 29.02 -33.22
CA ARG A 68 -86.87 28.77 -31.93
C ARG A 68 -86.46 27.31 -31.74
N LEU A 69 -87.26 26.34 -32.18
CA LEU A 69 -86.88 24.92 -32.12
C LEU A 69 -85.71 24.58 -33.06
N ARG A 70 -85.68 25.17 -34.26
CA ARG A 70 -84.57 24.99 -35.21
C ARG A 70 -83.30 25.67 -34.71
N GLU A 71 -83.38 26.89 -34.19
CA GLU A 71 -82.26 27.61 -33.56
C GLU A 71 -81.74 26.88 -32.32
N PHE A 72 -82.63 26.36 -31.46
CA PHE A 72 -82.25 25.57 -30.29
C PHE A 72 -81.54 24.27 -30.70
N LYS A 73 -82.06 23.53 -31.70
CA LYS A 73 -81.37 22.34 -32.24
C LYS A 73 -80.00 22.68 -32.83
N VAL A 74 -79.87 23.78 -33.57
CA VAL A 74 -78.59 24.22 -34.13
C VAL A 74 -77.60 24.58 -33.01
N GLN A 75 -78.04 25.29 -31.97
CA GLN A 75 -77.21 25.60 -30.79
C GLN A 75 -76.87 24.34 -29.98
N GLU A 76 -77.79 23.37 -29.87
CA GLU A 76 -77.54 22.11 -29.17
C GLU A 76 -76.52 21.24 -29.94
N ASP A 77 -76.61 21.18 -31.27
CA ASP A 77 -75.64 20.48 -32.12
C ASP A 77 -74.29 21.19 -32.19
N GLN A 78 -74.26 22.53 -32.15
CA GLN A 78 -73.04 23.31 -31.99
C GLN A 78 -72.39 23.02 -30.64
N ARG A 79 -73.13 23.08 -29.53
CA ARG A 79 -72.64 22.71 -28.19
C ARG A 79 -72.16 21.26 -28.13
N LYS A 80 -72.86 20.31 -28.76
CA LYS A 80 -72.41 18.90 -28.85
C LYS A 80 -71.09 18.78 -29.63
N LYS A 81 -70.92 19.54 -30.72
CA LYS A 81 -69.66 19.58 -31.49
C LYS A 81 -68.53 20.23 -30.69
N GLU A 82 -68.78 21.35 -30.01
CA GLU A 82 -67.82 22.01 -29.12
C GLU A 82 -67.41 21.12 -27.96
N ILE A 83 -68.36 20.43 -27.30
CA ILE A 83 -68.07 19.46 -26.24
C ILE A 83 -67.26 18.28 -26.79
N ALA A 84 -67.62 17.74 -27.95
CA ALA A 84 -66.88 16.64 -28.57
C ALA A 84 -65.46 17.05 -29.01
N GLU A 85 -65.28 18.27 -29.53
CA GLU A 85 -63.97 18.80 -29.89
C GLU A 85 -63.13 19.11 -28.65
N HIS A 86 -63.71 19.74 -27.63
CA HIS A 86 -63.04 19.98 -26.35
C HIS A 86 -62.63 18.66 -25.67
N GLN A 87 -63.49 17.62 -25.71
CA GLN A 87 -63.12 16.28 -25.23
C GLN A 87 -62.01 15.64 -26.06
N ARG A 88 -61.98 15.82 -27.38
CA ARG A 88 -60.87 15.34 -28.24
C ARG A 88 -59.57 16.07 -27.97
N ARG A 89 -59.60 17.41 -27.88
CA ARG A 89 -58.44 18.25 -27.54
C ARG A 89 -57.89 17.87 -26.16
N LYS A 90 -58.76 17.76 -25.15
CA LYS A 90 -58.38 17.34 -23.81
C LYS A 90 -57.78 15.93 -23.78
N LYS A 91 -58.37 14.95 -24.48
CA LYS A 91 -57.78 13.60 -24.58
C LYS A 91 -56.40 13.61 -25.23
N ALA A 92 -56.22 14.34 -26.33
CA ALA A 92 -54.92 14.46 -26.99
C ALA A 92 -53.87 15.20 -26.14
N GLU A 93 -54.30 16.15 -25.31
CA GLU A 93 -53.45 16.84 -24.34
C GLU A 93 -53.08 15.92 -23.16
N ASP A 94 -54.06 15.21 -22.58
CA ASP A 94 -53.86 14.19 -21.54
C ASP A 94 -52.92 13.07 -22.03
N GLU A 95 -53.08 12.60 -23.28
CA GLU A 95 -52.20 11.62 -23.94
C GLU A 95 -50.76 12.16 -24.09
N ARG A 96 -50.58 13.38 -24.60
CA ARG A 96 -49.25 14.03 -24.70
C ARG A 96 -48.58 14.22 -23.34
N ILE A 97 -49.34 14.62 -22.32
CA ILE A 97 -48.83 14.75 -20.94
C ILE A 97 -48.43 13.39 -20.37
N LEU A 98 -49.17 12.31 -20.69
CA LEU A 98 -48.82 10.95 -20.29
C LEU A 98 -47.60 10.41 -21.02
N GLU A 99 -47.42 10.72 -22.31
CA GLU A 99 -46.22 10.39 -23.09
C GLU A 99 -45.00 11.14 -22.58
N HIS A 100 -45.10 12.45 -22.35
CA HIS A 100 -44.02 13.26 -21.75
C HIS A 100 -43.60 12.70 -20.38
N LYS A 101 -44.56 12.40 -19.50
CA LYS A 101 -44.31 11.79 -18.19
C LYS A 101 -43.76 10.36 -18.25
N LYS A 102 -43.90 9.65 -19.38
CA LYS A 102 -43.22 8.36 -19.62
C LYS A 102 -41.79 8.59 -20.07
N ALA A 103 -41.58 9.48 -21.04
CA ALA A 103 -40.25 9.86 -21.53
C ALA A 103 -39.37 10.39 -20.39
N GLU A 104 -39.85 11.35 -19.59
CA GLU A 104 -39.13 11.87 -18.41
C GLU A 104 -38.76 10.75 -17.42
N LYS A 105 -39.65 9.78 -17.20
CA LYS A 105 -39.38 8.63 -16.30
C LYS A 105 -38.39 7.64 -16.90
N GLU A 106 -38.32 7.52 -18.21
CA GLU A 106 -37.34 6.67 -18.90
C GLU A 106 -35.97 7.35 -18.93
N GLU A 107 -35.90 8.65 -19.24
CA GLU A 107 -34.68 9.46 -19.11
C GLU A 107 -34.13 9.44 -17.68
N HIS A 108 -34.97 9.64 -16.65
CA HIS A 108 -34.53 9.56 -15.26
C HIS A 108 -33.97 8.17 -14.90
N LYS A 109 -34.58 7.09 -15.39
CA LYS A 109 -34.06 5.72 -15.18
C LYS A 109 -32.72 5.51 -15.87
N GLN A 110 -32.55 6.00 -17.10
CA GLN A 110 -31.28 5.90 -17.83
C GLN A 110 -30.19 6.72 -17.14
N HIS A 111 -30.51 7.93 -16.66
CA HIS A 111 -29.61 8.75 -15.87
C HIS A 111 -29.20 8.06 -14.55
N ASP A 112 -30.15 7.47 -13.81
CA ASP A 112 -29.87 6.75 -12.56
C ASP A 112 -29.02 5.49 -12.79
N LEU A 113 -29.20 4.79 -13.92
CA LEU A 113 -28.34 3.66 -14.32
C LEU A 113 -26.93 4.14 -14.67
N TYR A 114 -26.81 5.18 -15.50
CA TYR A 114 -25.53 5.80 -15.85
C TYR A 114 -24.75 6.26 -14.61
N MET A 115 -25.42 6.90 -13.64
CA MET A 115 -24.78 7.34 -12.40
C MET A 115 -24.35 6.16 -11.51
N LYS A 116 -25.11 5.05 -11.48
CA LYS A 116 -24.69 3.81 -10.79
C LYS A 116 -23.47 3.18 -11.44
N ASP A 117 -23.41 3.13 -12.77
CA ASP A 117 -22.28 2.55 -13.49
C ASP A 117 -21.04 3.43 -13.45
N MET A 118 -21.19 4.76 -13.48
CA MET A 118 -20.10 5.71 -13.21
C MET A 118 -19.58 5.59 -11.77
N HIS A 119 -20.45 5.41 -10.78
CA HIS A 119 -20.03 5.16 -9.40
C HIS A 119 -19.26 3.84 -9.27
N ARG A 120 -19.77 2.75 -9.86
CA ARG A 120 -19.06 1.45 -9.93
C ARG A 120 -17.69 1.58 -10.60
N ALA A 121 -17.60 2.25 -11.73
CA ALA A 121 -16.34 2.48 -12.44
C ALA A 121 -15.34 3.31 -11.62
N SER A 122 -15.83 4.29 -10.85
CA SER A 122 -15.00 5.09 -9.93
C SER A 122 -14.47 4.25 -8.76
N VAL A 123 -15.32 3.44 -8.13
CA VAL A 123 -14.94 2.52 -7.04
C VAL A 123 -13.92 1.49 -7.54
N LEU A 124 -14.12 0.93 -8.73
CA LEU A 124 -13.16 0.02 -9.36
C LEU A 124 -11.80 0.70 -9.61
N LYS A 125 -11.77 1.91 -10.17
CA LYS A 125 -10.52 2.68 -10.35
C LYS A 125 -9.79 2.92 -9.02
N MET A 126 -10.52 3.31 -7.97
CA MET A 126 -9.92 3.49 -6.64
C MET A 126 -9.35 2.19 -6.07
N ARG A 127 -10.04 1.06 -6.26
CA ARG A 127 -9.56 -0.28 -5.85
C ARG A 127 -8.30 -0.71 -6.62
N VAL A 128 -8.24 -0.46 -7.94
CA VAL A 128 -7.06 -0.72 -8.77
C VAL A 128 -5.86 0.08 -8.26
N VAL A 129 -6.01 1.40 -8.10
CA VAL A 129 -4.93 2.27 -7.60
C VAL A 129 -4.47 1.87 -6.20
N ALA A 130 -5.40 1.51 -5.31
CA ALA A 130 -5.06 1.03 -3.97
C ALA A 130 -4.29 -0.30 -3.97
N ARG A 131 -4.63 -1.25 -4.87
CA ARG A 131 -3.88 -2.51 -5.03
C ARG A 131 -2.53 -2.32 -5.70
N GLN A 132 -2.42 -1.46 -6.71
CA GLN A 132 -1.14 -1.08 -7.33
C GLN A 132 -0.18 -0.51 -6.27
N LYS A 133 -0.64 0.49 -5.50
CA LYS A 133 0.14 1.03 -4.40
C LYS A 133 0.51 -0.03 -3.37
N LYS A 134 -0.43 -0.91 -2.98
CA LYS A 134 -0.15 -2.00 -2.03
C LYS A 134 0.96 -2.92 -2.56
N SER A 135 0.92 -3.30 -3.84
CA SER A 135 1.94 -4.11 -4.50
C SER A 135 3.33 -3.45 -4.40
N GLU A 136 3.45 -2.19 -4.84
CA GLU A 136 4.68 -1.41 -4.80
C GLU A 136 5.24 -1.27 -3.37
N ASP A 137 4.38 -0.94 -2.40
CA ASP A 137 4.76 -0.83 -0.99
C ASP A 137 5.24 -2.20 -0.45
N THR A 138 4.53 -3.31 -0.73
CA THR A 138 4.94 -4.66 -0.27
C THR A 138 6.23 -5.16 -0.90
N GLU A 139 6.43 -4.95 -2.20
CA GLU A 139 7.66 -5.31 -2.90
C GLU A 139 8.85 -4.55 -2.27
N ARG A 140 8.67 -3.25 -2.04
CA ARG A 140 9.69 -2.39 -1.43
C ARG A 140 10.02 -2.78 0.00
N GLU A 141 9.02 -3.07 0.83
CA GLU A 141 9.23 -3.49 2.23
C GLU A 141 9.97 -4.82 2.33
N LEU A 142 9.54 -5.83 1.55
CA LEU A 142 10.18 -7.15 1.54
C LEU A 142 11.62 -7.09 1.03
N ARG A 143 11.89 -6.32 -0.03
CA ARG A 143 13.25 -6.09 -0.53
C ARG A 143 14.13 -5.38 0.51
N ALA A 144 13.63 -4.33 1.15
CA ALA A 144 14.39 -3.62 2.19
C ALA A 144 14.70 -4.51 3.40
N ALA A 145 13.77 -5.40 3.79
CA ALA A 145 14.01 -6.38 4.84
C ALA A 145 15.08 -7.42 4.44
N ALA A 146 15.05 -7.91 3.20
CA ALA A 146 16.05 -8.84 2.67
C ALA A 146 17.46 -8.22 2.62
N ASP A 147 17.57 -6.97 2.15
CA ASP A 147 18.82 -6.20 2.13
C ASP A 147 19.38 -5.98 3.55
N ALA A 148 18.53 -5.63 4.51
CA ALA A 148 18.92 -5.44 5.90
C ALA A 148 19.44 -6.73 6.53
N GLU A 149 18.72 -7.85 6.34
CA GLU A 149 19.14 -9.17 6.83
C GLU A 149 20.47 -9.61 6.23
N ALA A 150 20.65 -9.44 4.92
CA ALA A 150 21.90 -9.75 4.23
C ALA A 150 23.07 -8.88 4.71
N TYR A 151 22.83 -7.59 4.97
CA TYR A 151 23.82 -6.69 5.56
C TYR A 151 24.22 -7.13 6.98
N HIS A 152 23.25 -7.50 7.83
CA HIS A 152 23.52 -8.04 9.17
C HIS A 152 24.32 -9.34 9.10
N ALA A 153 23.93 -10.31 8.26
CA ALA A 153 24.65 -11.57 8.09
C ALA A 153 26.10 -11.36 7.61
N LYS A 154 26.33 -10.40 6.70
CA LYS A 154 27.70 -10.02 6.26
C LYS A 154 28.51 -9.43 7.41
N GLN A 155 27.94 -8.53 8.23
CA GLN A 155 28.64 -7.98 9.40
C GLN A 155 28.98 -9.06 10.44
N GLU A 156 28.09 -10.03 10.66
CA GLU A 156 28.36 -11.13 11.60
C GLU A 156 29.43 -12.09 11.07
N ALA A 157 29.45 -12.36 9.76
CA ALA A 157 30.54 -13.09 9.11
C ALA A 157 31.89 -12.38 9.28
N GLU A 158 31.94 -11.05 9.10
CA GLU A 158 33.16 -10.26 9.33
C GLU A 158 33.61 -10.28 10.79
N LYS A 159 32.70 -10.01 11.73
CA LYS A 159 33.01 -9.99 13.18
C LYS A 159 33.47 -11.35 13.69
N SER A 160 32.86 -12.44 13.22
CA SER A 160 33.22 -13.81 13.64
C SER A 160 34.57 -14.24 13.06
N GLU A 161 34.83 -14.03 11.77
CA GLU A 161 36.11 -14.42 11.18
C GLU A 161 37.26 -13.49 11.60
N HIS A 162 37.03 -12.20 11.88
CA HIS A 162 38.06 -11.33 12.47
C HIS A 162 38.50 -11.83 13.87
N ARG A 163 37.56 -12.29 14.71
CA ARG A 163 37.91 -12.92 15.99
C ARG A 163 38.73 -14.19 15.79
N ARG A 164 38.39 -14.98 14.77
CA ARG A 164 39.12 -16.21 14.41
C ARG A 164 40.54 -15.93 13.92
N LEU A 165 40.73 -14.93 13.06
CA LEU A 165 42.04 -14.48 12.58
C LEU A 165 42.94 -14.07 13.75
N HIS A 166 42.40 -13.32 14.72
CA HIS A 166 43.14 -12.95 15.95
C HIS A 166 43.59 -14.17 16.76
N ILE A 167 42.71 -15.17 16.94
CA ILE A 167 43.05 -16.42 17.66
C ILE A 167 44.19 -17.18 16.94
N ILE A 168 44.11 -17.29 15.60
CA ILE A 168 45.16 -17.92 14.77
C ILE A 168 46.50 -17.19 14.95
N GLU A 169 46.49 -15.85 14.98
CA GLU A 169 47.68 -15.03 15.21
C GLU A 169 48.28 -15.21 16.61
N GLU A 170 47.44 -15.19 17.65
CA GLU A 170 47.88 -15.38 19.03
C GLU A 170 48.50 -16.77 19.23
N ASP A 171 47.87 -17.82 18.71
CA ASP A 171 48.37 -19.19 18.86
C ASP A 171 49.64 -19.43 18.02
N ALA A 172 49.74 -18.86 16.82
CA ALA A 172 50.98 -18.88 16.05
C ALA A 172 52.10 -18.10 16.75
N ARG A 173 51.79 -16.97 17.40
CA ARG A 173 52.75 -16.19 18.20
C ARG A 173 53.22 -16.96 19.44
N LYS A 174 52.32 -17.63 20.17
CA LYS A 174 52.68 -18.50 21.30
C LYS A 174 53.62 -19.62 20.86
N LYS A 175 53.27 -20.37 19.82
CA LYS A 175 54.09 -21.46 19.25
C LYS A 175 55.48 -20.98 18.83
N ARG A 176 55.60 -19.81 18.18
CA ARG A 176 56.90 -19.20 17.86
C ARG A 176 57.71 -18.86 19.12
N GLY A 177 57.07 -18.27 20.13
CA GLY A 177 57.72 -17.95 21.41
C GLY A 177 58.22 -19.19 22.16
N GLU A 178 57.46 -20.29 22.14
CA GLU A 178 57.88 -21.59 22.68
C GLU A 178 59.10 -22.16 21.96
N ILE A 179 59.16 -22.04 20.62
CA ILE A 179 60.33 -22.44 19.82
C ILE A 179 61.54 -21.58 20.15
N ASP A 180 61.39 -20.25 20.23
CA ASP A 180 62.49 -19.34 20.59
C ASP A 180 63.02 -19.60 22.02
N MET A 181 62.13 -19.93 22.97
CA MET A 181 62.52 -20.33 24.33
C MET A 181 63.25 -21.67 24.34
N ARG A 182 62.77 -22.68 23.61
CA ARG A 182 63.44 -23.97 23.48
C ARG A 182 64.81 -23.84 22.81
N GLU A 183 64.92 -23.05 21.74
CA GLU A 183 66.19 -22.77 21.05
C GLU A 183 67.24 -22.18 22.01
N ARG A 184 66.82 -21.29 22.91
CA ARG A 184 67.72 -20.69 23.92
C ARG A 184 68.14 -21.68 25.00
N MET A 185 67.22 -22.51 25.50
CA MET A 185 67.54 -23.52 26.53
C MET A 185 68.49 -24.59 25.97
N GLU A 186 68.16 -25.18 24.81
CA GLU A 186 69.01 -26.20 24.16
C GLU A 186 70.43 -25.66 23.87
N LYS A 187 70.55 -24.39 23.44
CA LYS A 187 71.86 -23.74 23.24
C LYS A 187 72.63 -23.55 24.55
N ALA A 188 71.98 -23.09 25.62
CA ALA A 188 72.63 -22.87 26.91
C ALA A 188 73.12 -24.18 27.54
N GLU A 189 72.35 -25.27 27.40
CA GLU A 189 72.76 -26.61 27.85
C GLU A 189 74.02 -27.09 27.09
N VAL A 190 74.02 -26.97 25.76
CA VAL A 190 75.16 -27.34 24.91
C VAL A 190 76.40 -26.46 25.18
N GLU A 191 76.23 -25.17 25.45
CA GLU A 191 77.32 -24.26 25.82
C GLU A 191 77.93 -24.63 27.18
N GLU A 192 77.12 -24.96 28.18
CA GLU A 192 77.61 -25.43 29.49
C GLU A 192 78.28 -26.81 29.41
N ASP A 193 77.78 -27.74 28.60
CA ASP A 193 78.45 -29.03 28.39
C ASP A 193 79.77 -28.88 27.62
N ALA A 194 79.84 -27.98 26.63
CA ALA A 194 81.11 -27.63 25.99
C ALA A 194 82.08 -26.96 26.97
N ARG A 195 81.59 -26.11 27.88
CA ARG A 195 82.39 -25.51 28.96
C ARG A 195 82.97 -26.57 29.91
N ARG A 196 82.15 -27.54 30.34
CA ARG A 196 82.59 -28.69 31.15
C ARG A 196 83.68 -29.49 30.44
N LYS A 197 83.45 -29.84 29.16
CA LYS A 197 84.44 -30.55 28.30
C LYS A 197 85.76 -29.78 28.21
N ARG A 198 85.75 -28.45 27.99
CA ARG A 198 86.95 -27.60 28.01
C ARG A 198 87.67 -27.66 29.36
N THR A 199 86.96 -27.46 30.47
CA THR A 199 87.59 -27.50 31.81
C THR A 199 88.20 -28.86 32.14
N HIS A 200 87.64 -29.94 31.61
CA HIS A 200 88.23 -31.28 31.73
C HIS A 200 89.54 -31.38 30.94
N VAL A 201 89.56 -30.95 29.68
CA VAL A 201 90.79 -30.90 28.84
C VAL A 201 91.88 -30.02 29.48
N ASP A 202 91.53 -28.88 30.07
CA ASP A 202 92.47 -28.01 30.81
C ASP A 202 93.00 -28.70 32.09
N SER A 203 92.19 -29.54 32.75
CA SER A 203 92.61 -30.32 33.92
C SER A 203 93.55 -31.49 33.56
N GLU A 204 93.30 -32.14 32.41
CA GLU A 204 94.19 -33.15 31.85
C GLU A 204 95.54 -32.53 31.45
N GLU A 205 95.52 -31.36 30.80
CA GLU A 205 96.74 -30.63 30.41
C GLU A 205 97.62 -30.33 31.62
N ARG A 206 97.06 -29.75 32.68
CA ARG A 206 97.79 -29.44 33.93
C ARG A 206 98.40 -30.68 34.56
N THR A 207 97.63 -31.77 34.64
CA THR A 207 98.09 -33.06 35.17
C THR A 207 99.23 -33.64 34.32
N ALA A 208 99.11 -33.58 32.99
CA ALA A 208 100.12 -34.08 32.06
C ALA A 208 101.41 -33.24 32.09
N ILE A 209 101.32 -31.91 32.21
CA ILE A 209 102.47 -31.03 32.46
C ILE A 209 103.14 -31.38 33.78
N GLN A 210 102.38 -31.58 34.86
CA GLN A 210 102.93 -31.92 36.17
C GLN A 210 103.69 -33.26 36.15
N PHE A 211 103.15 -34.30 35.49
CA PHE A 211 103.87 -35.56 35.31
C PHE A 211 105.14 -35.42 34.46
N MET A 212 105.09 -34.62 33.39
CA MET A 212 106.27 -34.31 32.58
C MET A 212 107.35 -33.60 33.41
N GLU A 213 106.98 -32.59 34.20
CA GLU A 213 107.90 -31.85 35.07
C GLU A 213 108.51 -32.72 36.17
N GLN A 214 107.73 -33.63 36.77
CA GLN A 214 108.25 -34.62 37.72
C GLN A 214 109.31 -35.53 37.08
N GLY A 215 109.05 -36.05 35.88
CA GLY A 215 110.02 -36.86 35.13
C GLY A 215 111.28 -36.08 34.77
N LEU A 216 111.14 -34.84 34.29
CA LEU A 216 112.27 -33.96 34.00
C LEU A 216 113.09 -33.64 35.26
N ASN A 217 112.46 -33.44 36.42
CA ASN A 217 113.15 -33.19 37.68
C ASN A 217 113.97 -34.40 38.17
N GLN A 218 113.51 -35.63 37.96
CA GLN A 218 114.31 -36.83 38.23
C GLN A 218 115.57 -36.86 37.34
N VAL A 219 115.44 -36.55 36.05
CA VAL A 219 116.60 -36.46 35.14
C VAL A 219 117.55 -35.32 35.53
N ARG A 220 117.04 -34.14 35.93
CA ARG A 220 117.86 -33.04 36.48
C ARG A 220 118.66 -33.48 37.71
N MET A 221 118.09 -34.30 38.60
CA MET A 221 118.83 -34.86 39.75
C MET A 221 119.95 -35.80 39.32
N GLN A 222 119.73 -36.64 38.31
CA GLN A 222 120.76 -37.53 37.77
C GLN A 222 121.88 -36.73 37.07
N ILE A 223 121.56 -35.70 36.30
CA ILE A 223 122.56 -34.86 35.63
C ILE A 223 123.46 -34.13 36.65
N ARG A 224 122.91 -33.71 37.80
CA ARG A 224 123.67 -33.08 38.88
C ARG A 224 124.71 -33.99 39.57
N SER A 225 124.68 -35.31 39.35
CA SER A 225 125.72 -36.22 39.85
C SER A 225 126.86 -36.47 38.84
N LEU A 226 126.79 -35.87 37.64
CA LEU A 226 127.81 -36.00 36.60
C LEU A 226 128.98 -35.01 36.78
N PRO A 227 130.18 -35.30 36.24
CA PRO A 227 131.29 -34.35 36.24
C PRO A 227 130.97 -33.05 35.47
N PRO A 228 131.55 -31.89 35.86
CA PRO A 228 131.19 -30.57 35.32
C PRO A 228 131.14 -30.41 33.78
N PRO A 229 132.07 -30.99 32.97
CA PRO A 229 131.98 -30.85 31.52
C PRO A 229 130.81 -31.65 30.90
N MET A 230 130.47 -32.82 31.45
CA MET A 230 129.35 -33.64 30.97
C MET A 230 128.00 -33.10 31.47
N GLN A 231 127.98 -32.55 32.69
CA GLN A 231 126.81 -31.91 33.27
C GLN A 231 126.26 -30.81 32.35
N ARG A 232 127.12 -29.88 31.88
CA ARG A 232 126.72 -28.78 31.00
C ARG A 232 126.12 -29.24 29.66
N SER A 233 126.65 -30.31 29.07
CA SER A 233 126.11 -30.83 27.80
C SER A 233 124.75 -31.48 27.97
N GLU A 234 124.55 -32.27 29.04
CA GLU A 234 123.27 -32.90 29.32
C GLU A 234 122.22 -31.89 29.82
N GLU A 235 122.60 -30.84 30.54
CA GLU A 235 121.70 -29.73 30.89
C GLU A 235 121.16 -29.00 29.66
N MET A 236 122.01 -28.70 28.66
CA MET A 236 121.55 -28.12 27.39
C MET A 236 120.64 -29.07 26.61
N ARG A 237 120.98 -30.37 26.57
CA ARG A 237 120.19 -31.39 25.90
C ARG A 237 118.79 -31.52 26.52
N LEU A 238 118.73 -31.58 27.85
CA LEU A 238 117.47 -31.68 28.59
C LEU A 238 116.59 -30.44 28.41
N ALA A 239 117.19 -29.23 28.39
CA ALA A 239 116.44 -28.00 28.17
C ALA A 239 115.82 -27.92 26.76
N ALA A 240 116.50 -28.43 25.73
CA ALA A 240 115.94 -28.56 24.38
C ALA A 240 114.81 -29.60 24.34
N GLU A 241 115.02 -30.75 24.99
CA GLU A 241 114.03 -31.83 25.06
C GLU A 241 112.77 -31.41 25.85
N GLU A 242 112.90 -30.69 26.96
CA GLU A 242 111.82 -30.09 27.73
C GLU A 242 110.96 -29.17 26.88
N ARG A 243 111.57 -28.23 26.13
CA ARG A 243 110.85 -27.34 25.20
C ARG A 243 110.08 -28.14 24.14
N THR A 244 110.70 -29.16 23.54
CA THR A 244 110.05 -29.98 22.52
C THR A 244 108.91 -30.83 23.09
N ARG A 245 109.09 -31.46 24.26
CA ARG A 245 108.04 -32.25 24.92
C ARG A 245 106.86 -31.37 25.33
N ARG A 246 107.13 -30.22 25.96
CA ARG A 246 106.12 -29.25 26.38
C ARG A 246 105.32 -28.70 25.20
N SER A 247 105.98 -28.27 24.13
CA SER A 247 105.31 -27.75 22.93
C SER A 247 104.43 -28.79 22.23
N LYS A 248 104.84 -30.07 22.19
CA LYS A 248 103.99 -31.16 21.68
C LYS A 248 102.74 -31.35 22.54
N LEU A 249 102.92 -31.38 23.85
CA LEU A 249 101.86 -31.61 24.83
C LEU A 249 100.83 -30.47 24.81
N GLU A 250 101.27 -29.20 24.90
CA GLU A 250 100.43 -28.01 24.75
C GLU A 250 99.69 -28.01 23.40
N GLY A 251 100.36 -28.42 22.31
CA GLY A 251 99.77 -28.54 20.97
C GLY A 251 98.66 -29.59 20.87
N ASP A 252 98.82 -30.75 21.49
CA ASP A 252 97.80 -31.81 21.49
C ASP A 252 96.59 -31.44 22.36
N PHE A 253 96.78 -30.78 23.51
CA PHE A 253 95.68 -30.25 24.31
C PHE A 253 94.99 -29.05 23.63
N GLN A 254 95.73 -28.21 22.89
CA GLN A 254 95.13 -27.17 22.07
C GLN A 254 94.27 -27.74 20.93
N ARG A 255 94.69 -28.85 20.29
CA ARG A 255 93.85 -29.60 19.33
C ARG A 255 92.56 -30.12 19.97
N ARG A 256 92.65 -30.73 21.16
CA ARG A 256 91.47 -31.19 21.94
C ARG A 256 90.51 -30.02 22.24
N ARG A 257 91.03 -28.87 22.71
CA ARG A 257 90.22 -27.66 22.92
C ARG A 257 89.52 -27.19 21.65
N THR A 258 90.24 -27.06 20.53
CA THR A 258 89.63 -26.67 19.24
C THR A 258 88.58 -27.67 18.74
N GLN A 259 88.75 -28.97 19.00
CA GLN A 259 87.73 -29.97 18.66
C GLN A 259 86.43 -29.74 19.43
N VAL A 260 86.51 -29.46 20.74
CA VAL A 260 85.34 -29.11 21.56
C VAL A 260 84.67 -27.83 21.06
N GLU A 261 85.42 -26.84 20.56
CA GLU A 261 84.83 -25.64 19.92
C GLU A 261 84.11 -25.95 18.61
N VAL A 262 84.68 -26.82 17.78
CA VAL A 262 84.11 -27.22 16.50
C VAL A 262 82.81 -27.99 16.70
N ASP A 263 82.76 -28.91 17.66
CA ASP A 263 81.57 -29.70 17.94
C ASP A 263 80.45 -28.86 18.58
N LEU A 264 80.79 -27.95 19.51
CA LEU A 264 79.88 -26.90 20.00
C LEU A 264 79.24 -26.11 18.83
N ARG A 265 80.04 -25.63 17.88
CA ARG A 265 79.52 -24.87 16.72
C ARG A 265 78.60 -25.71 15.82
N LYS A 266 78.87 -27.01 15.66
CA LYS A 266 77.98 -27.93 14.92
C LYS A 266 76.64 -28.09 15.63
N GLU A 267 76.65 -28.40 16.92
CA GLU A 267 75.45 -28.62 17.72
C GLU A 267 74.57 -27.36 17.77
N VAL A 268 75.15 -26.19 18.05
CA VAL A 268 74.46 -24.88 18.02
C VAL A 268 73.88 -24.58 16.63
N SER A 269 74.56 -24.96 15.54
CA SER A 269 74.05 -24.81 14.17
C SER A 269 72.85 -25.73 13.89
N VAL A 270 72.91 -26.98 14.34
CA VAL A 270 71.80 -27.96 14.20
C VAL A 270 70.56 -27.47 14.96
N ILE A 271 70.73 -27.00 16.20
CA ILE A 271 69.63 -26.42 17.01
C ILE A 271 69.01 -25.22 16.29
N ALA A 272 69.83 -24.27 15.80
CA ALA A 272 69.35 -23.11 15.08
C ALA A 272 68.62 -23.47 13.77
N GLN A 273 69.11 -24.46 13.01
CA GLN A 273 68.44 -24.94 11.80
C GLN A 273 67.10 -25.61 12.10
N ARG A 274 67.01 -26.41 13.17
CA ARG A 274 65.76 -27.02 13.63
C ARG A 274 64.74 -25.96 14.04
N ALA A 275 65.12 -25.06 14.94
CA ALA A 275 64.26 -23.96 15.40
C ALA A 275 63.83 -23.03 14.25
N LYS A 276 64.66 -22.84 13.22
CA LYS A 276 64.25 -22.15 11.98
C LYS A 276 63.15 -22.94 11.24
N ARG A 277 63.36 -24.23 10.96
CA ARG A 277 62.36 -25.07 10.26
C ARG A 277 61.02 -25.11 11.01
N ASP A 278 61.06 -25.21 12.34
CA ASP A 278 59.86 -25.23 13.17
C ASP A 278 59.11 -23.89 13.10
N ARG A 279 59.81 -22.74 13.12
CA ARG A 279 59.21 -21.40 12.91
C ARG A 279 58.63 -21.22 11.52
N ASP A 280 59.33 -21.68 10.48
CA ASP A 280 58.88 -21.64 9.09
C ASP A 280 57.60 -22.48 8.91
N ALA A 281 57.54 -23.66 9.55
CA ALA A 281 56.35 -24.53 9.56
C ALA A 281 55.15 -23.88 10.28
N VAL A 282 55.34 -23.28 11.47
CA VAL A 282 54.29 -22.53 12.17
C VAL A 282 53.77 -21.36 11.32
N THR A 283 54.68 -20.62 10.67
CA THR A 283 54.31 -19.50 9.78
C THR A 283 53.56 -19.97 8.53
N SER A 284 53.90 -21.16 7.99
CA SER A 284 53.15 -21.77 6.90
C SER A 284 51.73 -22.19 7.32
N SER A 285 51.59 -22.83 8.49
CA SER A 285 50.28 -23.19 9.07
C SER A 285 49.41 -21.96 9.30
N GLU A 286 49.96 -20.91 9.92
CA GLU A 286 49.27 -19.63 10.15
C GLU A 286 48.71 -19.04 8.85
N ARG A 287 49.52 -19.00 7.78
CA ARG A 287 49.07 -18.52 6.46
C ARG A 287 47.95 -19.38 5.87
N GLN A 288 48.04 -20.70 5.99
CA GLN A 288 47.01 -21.61 5.48
C GLN A 288 45.70 -21.50 6.27
N GLU A 289 45.78 -21.36 7.60
CA GLU A 289 44.62 -21.18 8.47
C GLU A 289 43.94 -19.83 8.25
N LYS A 290 44.70 -18.75 8.09
CA LYS A 290 44.18 -17.42 7.70
C LYS A 290 43.47 -17.46 6.36
N ALA A 291 44.08 -18.03 5.33
CA ALA A 291 43.46 -18.17 4.00
C ALA A 291 42.13 -18.94 4.08
N ARG A 292 42.07 -20.05 4.84
CA ARG A 292 40.83 -20.81 5.06
C ARG A 292 39.75 -20.00 5.79
N ALA A 293 40.12 -19.13 6.74
CA ALA A 293 39.18 -18.24 7.43
C ALA A 293 38.66 -17.12 6.50
N GLU A 294 39.53 -16.54 5.67
CA GLU A 294 39.15 -15.56 4.64
C GLU A 294 38.22 -16.16 3.58
N ASP A 295 38.49 -17.37 3.10
CA ASP A 295 37.63 -18.07 2.15
C ASP A 295 36.27 -18.43 2.78
N ALA A 296 36.25 -18.86 4.06
CA ALA A 296 35.01 -19.08 4.79
C ALA A 296 34.19 -17.79 4.97
N MET A 297 34.85 -16.64 5.22
CA MET A 297 34.20 -15.33 5.24
C MET A 297 33.56 -14.99 3.89
N ARG A 298 34.30 -15.18 2.80
CA ARG A 298 33.81 -14.95 1.42
C ARG A 298 32.62 -15.84 1.09
N GLN A 299 32.67 -17.12 1.44
CA GLN A 299 31.55 -18.05 1.26
C GLN A 299 30.30 -17.61 2.03
N LYS A 300 30.42 -17.24 3.31
CA LYS A 300 29.29 -16.71 4.11
C LYS A 300 28.67 -15.45 3.47
N LYS A 301 29.50 -14.51 2.99
CA LYS A 301 29.05 -13.30 2.29
C LYS A 301 28.30 -13.64 0.99
N ASN A 302 28.86 -14.54 0.18
CA ASN A 302 28.24 -14.98 -1.07
C ASN A 302 26.89 -15.69 -0.83
N VAL A 303 26.77 -16.47 0.24
CA VAL A 303 25.50 -17.09 0.66
C VAL A 303 24.48 -16.02 1.08
N ALA A 304 24.89 -15.01 1.87
CA ALA A 304 24.00 -13.91 2.21
C ALA A 304 23.52 -13.12 0.97
N ASP A 305 24.40 -12.89 0.00
CA ASP A 305 24.05 -12.27 -1.30
C ASP A 305 23.08 -13.12 -2.13
N LEU A 306 23.25 -14.45 -2.13
CA LEU A 306 22.35 -15.36 -2.85
C LEU A 306 20.97 -15.41 -2.17
N THR A 307 20.93 -15.52 -0.85
CA THR A 307 19.67 -15.50 -0.07
C THR A 307 18.93 -14.18 -0.26
N ALA A 308 19.64 -13.04 -0.29
CA ALA A 308 19.03 -11.75 -0.60
C ALA A 308 18.38 -11.77 -1.99
N LYS A 309 19.12 -12.18 -3.03
CA LYS A 309 18.62 -12.25 -4.41
C LYS A 309 17.38 -13.12 -4.56
N ASN A 310 17.33 -14.26 -3.89
CA ASN A 310 16.14 -15.11 -3.89
C ASN A 310 14.96 -14.37 -3.24
N LYS A 311 15.15 -13.77 -2.05
CA LYS A 311 14.11 -12.94 -1.41
C LYS A 311 13.66 -11.73 -2.25
N HIS A 312 14.54 -11.13 -3.06
CA HIS A 312 14.16 -10.09 -4.03
C HIS A 312 13.29 -10.61 -5.19
N HIS A 313 13.44 -11.89 -5.55
CA HIS A 313 12.61 -12.59 -6.53
C HIS A 313 11.25 -12.94 -5.92
N ASP A 314 11.24 -13.60 -4.75
CA ASP A 314 10.02 -13.93 -4.00
C ASP A 314 9.17 -12.67 -3.74
N ALA A 315 9.81 -11.54 -3.39
CA ALA A 315 9.15 -10.25 -3.22
C ALA A 315 8.54 -9.68 -4.51
N ALA A 316 9.11 -9.99 -5.68
CA ALA A 316 8.56 -9.61 -6.98
C ALA A 316 7.37 -10.49 -7.35
N GLU A 317 7.47 -11.81 -7.14
CA GLU A 317 6.37 -12.75 -7.37
C GLU A 317 5.14 -12.40 -6.52
N ILE A 318 5.33 -12.11 -5.23
CA ILE A 318 4.24 -11.64 -4.33
C ILE A 318 3.61 -10.33 -4.83
N ALA A 319 4.40 -9.42 -5.40
CA ALA A 319 3.90 -8.18 -5.98
C ALA A 319 3.06 -8.47 -7.24
N GLU A 320 3.58 -9.33 -8.14
CA GLU A 320 2.86 -9.78 -9.33
C GLU A 320 1.57 -10.52 -8.99
N GLU A 321 1.51 -11.34 -7.94
CA GLU A 321 0.27 -11.96 -7.44
C GLU A 321 -0.78 -10.91 -7.03
N ILE A 322 -0.38 -9.90 -6.23
CA ILE A 322 -1.27 -8.80 -5.81
C ILE A 322 -1.83 -8.01 -7.02
N LEU A 323 -1.05 -7.91 -8.10
CA LEU A 323 -1.47 -7.30 -9.37
C LEU A 323 -2.31 -8.24 -10.24
N HIS A 324 -2.03 -9.54 -10.25
CA HIS A 324 -2.75 -10.52 -11.07
C HIS A 324 -4.23 -10.60 -10.67
N ASP A 325 -4.52 -10.55 -9.37
CA ASP A 325 -5.89 -10.50 -8.84
C ASP A 325 -6.69 -9.26 -9.28
N ILE A 326 -6.02 -8.21 -9.79
CA ILE A 326 -6.71 -7.05 -10.38
C ILE A 326 -7.38 -7.43 -11.70
N ASN A 327 -6.79 -8.36 -12.46
CA ASN A 327 -7.25 -8.74 -13.79
C ASN A 327 -8.29 -9.86 -13.79
N THR A 328 -8.26 -10.76 -12.79
CA THR A 328 -9.26 -11.84 -12.66
C THR A 328 -10.58 -11.36 -12.04
N GLY A 329 -10.55 -10.26 -11.30
CA GLY A 329 -11.72 -9.75 -10.57
C GLY A 329 -12.09 -10.57 -9.33
N GLU A 330 -11.27 -11.55 -8.95
CA GLU A 330 -11.48 -12.37 -7.77
C GLU A 330 -11.10 -11.60 -6.50
N GLU A 331 -12.00 -11.60 -5.53
CA GLU A 331 -11.71 -11.12 -4.18
C GLU A 331 -11.10 -12.29 -3.39
N ILE A 332 -9.81 -12.19 -3.03
CA ILE A 332 -9.26 -12.97 -1.92
C ILE A 332 -10.14 -12.67 -0.69
N LYS A 333 -10.71 -13.73 -0.11
CA LYS A 333 -11.53 -13.70 1.11
C LYS A 333 -10.70 -13.68 2.37
#